data_AF-A0A9P4QSV3-F1
#
_entry.id   AF-A0A9P4QSV3-F1
#
_cell.length_a   1.000
_cell.length_b   1.000
_cell.length_c   1.000
_cell.angle_alpha   90.00
_cell.angle_beta   90.00
_cell.angle_gamma   90.00
#
_symmetry.space_group_name_H-M   'P 1'
#
loop_
_entity.id
_entity.type
_entity.pdbx_description
1 polymer ?
#
loop_
_entity_poly.entity_id
_entity_poly.type
_entity_poly.pdbx_seq_one_letter_code
_entity_poly.pdbx_strand_id
1 'polypeptide(L)'
;MTHTPLDELRAHMQCFALPYGGIGFVIHILAYVSIFCIICHQSPWNMRPIKRISLNCCLGILGLGGGLAMGIYSAVQCRGYWPLVVVSIWKGLFALIINVGSMRQNWAYSDGNEFASNWVNLFLVAGSGVVVFGLVGMGATVQQGFEETSMKIVASCSIVAFVALLIAIRITLGRESPGDLATECLEWFAGVLGAICIISYIACDWILGIAANNLSGAPAGRDIEFILVYCFYSISTLISLGNA
;
A
#
# COMPACT_ATOMS: atom_id res chain seq x y z
N MET A 1 -8.18 -26.85 -26.80
CA MET A 1 -8.70 -25.97 -25.73
C MET A 1 -8.15 -24.60 -26.00
N THR A 2 -8.99 -23.58 -26.21
CA THR A 2 -8.53 -22.20 -26.43
C THR A 2 -8.12 -21.63 -25.08
N HIS A 3 -6.83 -21.32 -24.91
CA HIS A 3 -6.35 -20.60 -23.73
C HIS A 3 -7.01 -19.23 -23.69
N THR A 4 -7.67 -18.91 -22.57
CA THR A 4 -8.21 -17.56 -22.38
C THR A 4 -7.07 -16.63 -21.93
N PRO A 5 -7.14 -15.31 -22.21
CA PRO A 5 -6.16 -14.35 -21.70
C PRO A 5 -5.97 -14.42 -20.17
N LEU A 6 -7.02 -14.80 -19.44
CA LEU A 6 -6.98 -14.99 -17.99
C LEU A 6 -6.17 -16.22 -17.57
N ASP A 7 -6.17 -17.30 -18.37
CA ASP A 7 -5.37 -18.48 -18.07
C ASP A 7 -3.88 -18.20 -18.22
N GLU A 8 -3.50 -17.39 -19.21
CA GLU A 8 -2.13 -16.89 -19.39
C GLU A 8 -1.71 -16.00 -18.22
N LEU A 9 -2.58 -15.06 -17.82
CA LEU A 9 -2.33 -14.21 -16.65
C LEU A 9 -2.15 -15.03 -15.36
N ARG A 10 -2.97 -16.07 -15.16
CA ARG A 10 -2.87 -16.96 -13.99
C ARG A 10 -1.56 -17.75 -13.98
N ALA A 11 -1.04 -18.14 -15.14
CA ALA A 11 0.26 -18.78 -15.26
C ALA A 11 1.39 -17.81 -14.86
N HIS A 12 1.29 -16.54 -15.27
CA HIS A 12 2.25 -15.51 -14.86
C HIS A 12 2.19 -15.19 -13.37
N MET A 13 1.03 -15.26 -12.72
CA MET A 13 0.89 -15.01 -11.28
C MET A 13 1.70 -15.96 -10.39
N GLN A 14 2.15 -17.11 -10.89
CA GLN A 14 2.92 -18.08 -10.10
C GLN A 14 4.28 -17.55 -9.62
N CYS A 15 4.85 -16.54 -10.30
CA CYS A 15 6.11 -15.90 -9.87
C CYS A 15 5.91 -14.84 -8.78
N PHE A 16 4.69 -14.39 -8.54
CA PHE A 16 4.43 -13.20 -7.72
C PHE A 16 4.35 -13.57 -6.24
N ALA A 17 5.41 -13.27 -5.49
CA ALA A 17 5.60 -13.76 -4.12
C ALA A 17 5.14 -12.81 -3.01
N LEU A 18 4.64 -11.63 -3.35
CA LEU A 18 4.16 -10.66 -2.36
C LEU A 18 2.71 -10.94 -1.96
N PRO A 19 2.29 -10.60 -0.73
CA PRO A 19 0.90 -10.71 -0.31
C PRO A 19 -0.07 -9.97 -1.23
N TYR A 20 -1.19 -10.60 -1.54
CA TYR A 20 -2.32 -10.07 -2.30
C TYR A 20 -3.63 -10.66 -1.75
N GLY A 21 -4.76 -10.44 -2.41
CA GLY A 21 -6.07 -10.94 -1.99
C GLY A 21 -6.47 -10.43 -0.59
N GLY A 22 -7.21 -11.25 0.16
CA GLY A 22 -7.68 -10.90 1.49
C GLY A 22 -6.55 -10.63 2.50
N ILE A 23 -5.46 -11.40 2.46
CA ILE A 23 -4.32 -11.15 3.37
C ILE A 23 -3.60 -9.86 3.00
N GLY A 24 -3.30 -9.62 1.72
CA GLY A 24 -2.71 -8.36 1.26
C GLY A 24 -3.57 -7.15 1.67
N PHE A 25 -4.88 -7.27 1.49
CA PHE A 25 -5.84 -6.25 1.89
C PHE A 25 -5.74 -5.92 3.39
N VAL A 26 -5.76 -6.95 4.25
CA VAL A 26 -5.63 -6.75 5.71
C VAL A 26 -4.30 -6.10 6.06
N ILE A 27 -3.19 -6.51 5.43
CA ILE A 27 -1.86 -5.93 5.65
C ILE A 27 -1.89 -4.43 5.31
N HIS A 28 -2.44 -4.03 4.15
CA HIS A 28 -2.49 -2.62 3.78
C HIS A 28 -3.41 -1.81 4.70
N ILE A 29 -4.56 -2.34 5.11
CA ILE A 29 -5.44 -1.68 6.09
C ILE A 29 -4.70 -1.43 7.41
N LEU A 30 -4.02 -2.44 7.94
CA LEU A 30 -3.23 -2.31 9.16
C LEU A 30 -2.07 -1.32 9.01
N ALA A 31 -1.40 -1.30 7.86
CA ALA A 31 -0.37 -0.30 7.56
C ALA A 31 -0.95 1.13 7.56
N TYR A 32 -2.12 1.34 6.95
CA TYR A 32 -2.79 2.64 6.98
C TYR A 32 -3.21 3.05 8.40
N VAL A 33 -3.73 2.12 9.20
CA VAL A 33 -4.03 2.38 10.62
C VAL A 33 -2.76 2.77 11.38
N SER A 34 -1.64 2.07 11.13
CA SER A 34 -0.35 2.41 11.73
C SER A 34 0.08 3.84 11.41
N ILE A 35 0.00 4.25 10.14
CA ILE A 35 0.30 5.62 9.73
C ILE A 35 -0.61 6.61 10.45
N PHE A 36 -1.92 6.36 10.45
CA PHE A 36 -2.89 7.25 11.07
C PHE A 36 -2.60 7.47 12.56
N CYS A 37 -2.34 6.39 13.31
CA CYS A 37 -1.94 6.48 14.72
C CYS A 37 -0.66 7.30 14.90
N ILE A 38 0.36 7.07 14.06
CA ILE A 38 1.63 7.80 14.11
C ILE A 38 1.42 9.30 13.81
N ILE A 39 0.57 9.64 12.84
CA ILE A 39 0.17 11.03 12.56
C ILE A 39 -0.50 11.66 13.79
N CYS A 40 -1.32 10.90 14.52
CA CYS A 40 -1.92 11.33 15.78
C CYS A 40 -0.97 11.29 17.00
N HIS A 41 0.33 11.08 16.79
CA HIS A 41 1.35 10.94 17.85
C HIS A 41 1.08 9.80 18.84
N GLN A 42 0.40 8.75 18.38
CA GLN A 42 0.03 7.58 19.18
C GLN A 42 0.69 6.31 18.62
N SER A 43 1.08 5.41 19.53
CA SER A 43 1.47 4.05 19.19
C SER A 43 0.26 3.30 18.60
N PRO A 44 0.40 2.65 17.44
CA PRO A 44 -0.68 1.85 16.85
C PRO A 44 -1.13 0.68 17.74
N TRP A 45 -0.26 0.20 18.64
CA TRP A 45 -0.51 -0.98 19.46
C TRP A 45 -1.33 -0.68 20.73
N ASN A 46 -1.06 0.45 21.40
CA ASN A 46 -1.66 0.75 22.70
C ASN A 46 -2.26 2.15 22.82
N MET A 47 -2.25 2.94 21.74
CA MET A 47 -2.74 4.32 21.68
C MET A 47 -2.07 5.26 22.71
N ARG A 48 -0.84 4.95 23.16
CA ARG A 48 -0.05 5.80 24.06
C ARG A 48 0.97 6.62 23.27
N PRO A 49 1.46 7.74 23.82
CA PRO A 49 2.54 8.50 23.20
C PRO A 49 3.77 7.62 22.99
N ILE A 50 4.42 7.82 21.85
CA ILE A 50 5.60 7.07 21.42
C ILE A 50 6.81 7.49 22.27
N LYS A 51 7.49 6.54 22.92
CA LYS A 51 8.60 6.84 23.84
C LYS A 51 9.95 6.29 23.39
N ARG A 52 9.98 5.23 22.58
CA ARG A 52 11.20 4.44 22.31
C ARG A 52 11.75 4.69 20.90
N ILE A 53 12.28 5.88 20.66
CA ILE A 53 12.79 6.32 19.35
C ILE A 53 13.84 5.35 18.76
N SER A 54 14.78 4.85 19.56
CA SER A 54 15.83 3.93 19.08
C SER A 54 15.27 2.58 18.61
N LEU A 55 14.31 2.02 19.35
CA LEU A 55 13.61 0.80 18.96
C LEU A 55 12.82 1.03 17.67
N ASN A 56 12.06 2.12 17.61
CA ASN A 56 11.21 2.42 16.44
C ASN A 56 12.05 2.71 15.19
N CYS A 57 13.22 3.32 15.34
CA CYS A 57 14.20 3.49 14.27
C CYS A 57 14.76 2.14 13.79
N CYS A 58 15.14 1.25 14.71
CA CYS A 58 15.60 -0.10 14.38
C CYS A 58 14.52 -0.89 13.62
N LEU A 59 13.28 -0.87 14.12
CA LEU A 59 12.12 -1.47 13.46
C LEU A 59 11.92 -0.89 12.05
N GLY A 60 12.00 0.43 11.89
CA GLY A 60 11.89 1.08 10.59
C GLY A 60 12.99 0.67 9.60
N ILE A 61 14.25 0.54 10.04
CA ILE A 61 15.36 0.06 9.19
C ILE A 61 15.10 -1.40 8.75
N LEU A 62 14.68 -2.26 9.67
CA LEU A 62 14.35 -3.66 9.35
C LEU A 62 13.18 -3.76 8.38
N GLY A 63 12.12 -2.98 8.58
CA GLY A 63 10.97 -2.94 7.68
C GLY A 63 11.31 -2.41 6.29
N LEU A 64 12.14 -1.36 6.22
CA LEU A 64 12.63 -0.81 4.96
C LEU A 64 13.45 -1.85 4.19
N GLY A 65 14.42 -2.48 4.87
CA GLY A 65 15.28 -3.49 4.26
C GLY A 65 14.50 -4.70 3.76
N GLY A 66 13.63 -5.27 4.61
CA GLY A 66 12.84 -6.44 4.25
C GLY A 66 11.78 -6.16 3.18
N GLY A 67 11.04 -5.05 3.28
CA GLY A 67 10.02 -4.68 2.30
C GLY A 67 10.61 -4.43 0.91
N LEU A 68 11.70 -3.67 0.84
CA LEU A 68 12.38 -3.37 -0.43
C LEU A 68 13.03 -4.62 -1.04
N ALA A 69 13.74 -5.42 -0.23
CA ALA A 69 14.38 -6.63 -0.71
C ALA A 69 13.38 -7.63 -1.30
N MET A 70 12.24 -7.85 -0.62
CA MET A 70 11.21 -8.77 -1.11
C MET A 70 10.51 -8.22 -2.35
N GLY A 71 10.30 -6.89 -2.43
CA GLY A 71 9.78 -6.23 -3.64
C GLY A 71 10.70 -6.43 -4.86
N ILE A 72 12.01 -6.25 -4.68
CA ILE A 72 13.02 -6.50 -5.72
C ILE A 72 13.05 -7.98 -6.10
N TYR A 73 13.04 -8.88 -5.13
CA TYR A 73 13.02 -10.32 -5.37
C TYR A 73 11.83 -10.72 -6.24
N SER A 74 10.61 -10.29 -5.89
CA SER A 74 9.39 -10.55 -6.68
C SER A 74 9.49 -9.96 -8.09
N ALA A 75 10.03 -8.74 -8.22
CA ALA A 75 10.24 -8.12 -9.53
C ALA A 75 11.21 -8.92 -10.42
N VAL A 76 12.28 -9.47 -9.84
CA VAL A 76 13.26 -10.30 -10.56
C VAL A 76 12.67 -11.65 -10.97
N GLN A 77 11.87 -12.27 -10.11
CA GLN A 77 11.18 -13.54 -10.43
C GLN A 77 10.13 -13.34 -11.53
N CYS A 78 9.40 -12.22 -11.49
CA CYS A 78 8.39 -11.89 -12.49
C CYS A 78 8.89 -11.14 -13.71
N ARG A 79 10.21 -11.08 -13.96
CA ARG A 79 10.81 -10.31 -15.07
C ARG A 79 10.25 -10.65 -16.46
N GLY A 80 9.68 -11.84 -16.64
CA GLY A 80 9.03 -12.27 -17.89
C GLY A 80 7.68 -11.61 -18.17
N TYR A 81 7.11 -10.90 -17.19
CA TYR A 81 5.79 -10.27 -17.32
C TYR A 81 5.78 -8.89 -16.64
N TRP A 82 6.02 -7.85 -17.44
CA TRP A 82 6.28 -6.49 -16.96
C TRP A 82 5.20 -5.89 -16.03
N PRO A 83 3.88 -6.16 -16.17
CA PRO A 83 2.89 -5.59 -15.26
C PRO A 83 3.13 -6.01 -13.81
N LEU A 84 3.50 -7.28 -13.59
CA LEU A 84 3.80 -7.79 -12.25
C LEU A 84 5.14 -7.28 -11.72
N VAL A 85 6.12 -7.00 -12.59
CA VAL A 85 7.38 -6.33 -12.21
C VAL A 85 7.09 -4.95 -11.62
N VAL A 86 6.29 -4.16 -12.35
CA VAL A 86 5.94 -2.79 -11.94
C VAL A 86 5.13 -2.82 -10.63
N VAL A 87 4.17 -3.73 -10.50
CA VAL A 87 3.40 -3.89 -9.26
C VAL A 87 4.28 -4.36 -8.09
N SER A 88 5.28 -5.21 -8.33
CA SER A 88 6.22 -5.67 -7.30
C SER A 88 7.10 -4.51 -6.79
N ILE A 89 7.62 -3.70 -7.71
CA ILE A 89 8.37 -2.48 -7.35
C ILE A 89 7.48 -1.51 -6.58
N TRP A 90 6.24 -1.32 -7.04
CA TRP A 90 5.28 -0.44 -6.39
C TRP A 90 5.00 -0.84 -4.94
N LYS A 91 4.75 -2.13 -4.69
CA LYS A 91 4.59 -2.67 -3.33
C LYS A 91 5.86 -2.55 -2.48
N GLY A 92 7.04 -2.78 -3.05
CA GLY A 92 8.31 -2.53 -2.36
C GLY A 92 8.48 -1.06 -1.95
N LEU A 93 8.12 -0.12 -2.84
CA LEU A 93 8.16 1.31 -2.57
C LEU A 93 7.13 1.73 -1.51
N PHE A 94 5.95 1.11 -1.48
CA PHE A 94 4.99 1.30 -0.38
C PHE A 94 5.63 1.00 0.97
N ALA A 95 6.20 -0.20 1.13
CA ALA A 95 6.85 -0.60 2.37
C ALA A 95 7.99 0.37 2.76
N LEU A 96 8.75 0.87 1.78
CA LEU A 96 9.76 1.90 1.98
C LEU A 96 9.14 3.19 2.53
N ILE A 97 8.09 3.72 1.89
CA ILE A 97 7.44 4.99 2.29
C ILE A 97 6.89 4.88 3.71
N ILE A 98 6.22 3.78 4.04
CA ILE A 98 5.66 3.54 5.39
C ILE A 98 6.76 3.57 6.46
N ASN A 99 7.85 2.83 6.22
CA ASN A 99 8.92 2.70 7.19
C ASN A 99 9.75 3.99 7.33
N VAL A 100 10.04 4.70 6.23
CA VAL A 100 10.71 6.01 6.26
C VAL A 100 9.82 7.04 6.97
N GLY A 101 8.52 7.04 6.69
CA GLY A 101 7.53 7.89 7.37
C GLY A 101 7.50 7.65 8.86
N SER A 102 7.41 6.39 9.26
CA SER A 102 7.51 5.97 10.66
C SER A 102 8.79 6.50 11.32
N MET A 103 9.97 6.25 10.75
CA MET A 103 11.25 6.69 11.34
C MET A 103 11.35 8.20 11.47
N ARG A 104 10.96 8.94 10.43
CA ARG A 104 11.10 10.39 10.43
C ARG A 104 10.11 11.06 11.38
N GLN A 105 8.91 10.50 11.56
CA GLN A 105 7.95 10.95 12.57
C GLN A 105 8.48 10.72 13.99
N ASN A 106 9.04 9.54 14.24
CA ASN A 106 9.73 9.26 15.50
C ASN A 106 10.85 10.27 15.79
N TRP A 107 11.65 10.61 14.78
CA TRP A 107 12.70 11.62 14.89
C TRP A 107 12.11 13.02 15.18
N ALA A 108 11.13 13.47 14.40
CA ALA A 108 10.53 14.79 14.56
C ALA A 108 9.94 14.98 15.96
N TYR A 109 9.29 13.94 16.49
CA TYR A 109 8.78 13.92 17.87
C TYR A 109 9.92 14.05 18.90
N SER A 110 11.06 13.38 18.68
CA SER A 110 12.24 13.48 19.56
C SER A 110 12.82 14.89 19.63
N ASP A 111 12.79 15.62 18.52
CA ASP A 111 13.36 16.97 18.43
C ASP A 111 12.43 18.04 19.03
N GLY A 112 11.27 17.65 19.56
CA GLY A 112 10.25 18.58 20.08
C GLY A 112 9.63 19.45 18.98
N ASN A 113 9.79 19.07 17.72
CA ASN A 113 9.38 19.86 16.57
C ASN A 113 7.93 19.49 16.22
N GLU A 114 6.97 20.30 16.65
CA GLU A 114 5.53 20.11 16.40
C GLU A 114 5.13 20.27 14.91
N PHE A 115 6.09 20.53 14.01
CA PHE A 115 5.91 20.65 12.56
C PHE A 115 5.63 19.29 11.86
N ALA A 116 4.77 18.48 12.46
CA ALA A 116 4.22 17.23 11.92
C ALA A 116 3.39 17.44 10.63
N SER A 117 2.97 18.66 10.32
CA SER A 117 2.12 18.97 9.15
C SER A 117 2.82 18.78 7.79
N ASN A 118 4.15 18.91 7.72
CA ASN A 118 4.88 18.73 6.45
C ASN A 118 4.97 17.27 5.99
N TRP A 119 4.64 16.30 6.83
CA TRP A 119 4.72 14.88 6.50
C TRP A 119 3.51 14.33 5.76
N VAL A 120 2.33 14.88 6.03
CA VAL A 120 1.14 14.63 5.20
C VAL A 120 1.47 15.04 3.76
N ASN A 121 2.14 16.18 3.58
CA ASN A 121 2.65 16.61 2.29
C ASN A 121 3.71 15.66 1.71
N LEU A 122 4.67 15.15 2.49
CA LEU A 122 5.65 14.20 1.97
C LEU A 122 5.03 12.85 1.58
N PHE A 123 4.08 12.33 2.36
CA PHE A 123 3.37 11.08 2.04
C PHE A 123 2.49 11.25 0.79
N LEU A 124 1.81 12.40 0.64
CA LEU A 124 1.00 12.72 -0.54
C LEU A 124 1.85 13.02 -1.78
N VAL A 125 2.98 13.73 -1.64
CA VAL A 125 3.84 14.14 -2.76
C VAL A 125 4.81 13.03 -3.17
N ALA A 126 5.44 12.33 -2.24
CA ALA A 126 6.32 11.20 -2.58
C ALA A 126 5.53 9.94 -2.94
N GLY A 127 4.37 9.71 -2.31
CA GLY A 127 3.50 8.57 -2.63
C GLY A 127 2.84 8.67 -4.00
N SER A 128 2.53 9.88 -4.47
CA SER A 128 1.80 10.07 -5.74
C SER A 128 2.59 9.72 -6.98
N GLY A 129 3.88 10.05 -7.05
CA GLY A 129 4.74 9.64 -8.17
C GLY A 129 4.84 8.12 -8.28
N VAL A 130 4.89 7.45 -7.12
CA VAL A 130 4.96 5.99 -7.00
C VAL A 130 3.64 5.32 -7.41
N VAL A 131 2.50 5.97 -7.15
CA VAL A 131 1.17 5.47 -7.53
C VAL A 131 0.99 5.37 -9.04
N VAL A 132 1.56 6.28 -9.84
CA VAL A 132 1.42 6.22 -11.31
C VAL A 132 1.95 4.90 -11.85
N PHE A 133 3.14 4.47 -11.41
CA PHE A 133 3.72 3.17 -11.81
C PHE A 133 2.78 2.02 -11.44
N GLY A 134 2.30 2.01 -10.20
CA GLY A 134 1.35 1.03 -9.70
C GLY A 134 0.08 0.92 -10.53
N LEU A 135 -0.55 2.05 -10.81
CA LEU A 135 -1.78 2.13 -11.60
C LEU A 135 -1.57 1.65 -13.03
N VAL A 136 -0.41 1.91 -13.64
CA VAL A 136 -0.10 1.42 -15.00
C VAL A 136 0.02 -0.10 -15.01
N GLY A 137 0.78 -0.69 -14.08
CA GLY A 137 0.90 -2.15 -13.98
C GLY A 137 -0.44 -2.82 -13.64
N MET A 138 -1.21 -2.23 -12.73
CA MET A 138 -2.54 -2.71 -12.36
C MET A 138 -3.52 -2.58 -13.52
N GLY A 139 -3.52 -1.46 -14.25
CA GLY A 139 -4.40 -1.23 -15.40
C GLY A 139 -4.15 -2.24 -16.52
N ALA A 140 -2.88 -2.54 -16.82
CA ALA A 140 -2.53 -3.60 -17.78
C ALA A 140 -3.00 -4.99 -17.32
N THR A 141 -2.91 -5.28 -16.02
CA THR A 141 -3.41 -6.53 -15.44
C THR A 141 -4.94 -6.63 -15.55
N VAL A 142 -5.65 -5.56 -15.20
CA VAL A 142 -7.11 -5.48 -15.33
C VAL A 142 -7.55 -5.64 -16.78
N GLN A 143 -6.86 -5.00 -17.72
CA GLN A 143 -7.20 -5.09 -19.15
C GLN A 143 -7.20 -6.54 -19.65
N GLN A 144 -6.25 -7.37 -19.21
CA GLN A 144 -6.18 -8.78 -19.61
C GLN A 144 -7.26 -9.64 -18.96
N GLY A 145 -7.65 -9.31 -17.72
CA GLY A 145 -8.72 -10.00 -16.99
C GLY A 145 -10.10 -9.37 -17.17
N PHE A 146 -10.26 -8.33 -18.01
CA PHE A 146 -11.45 -7.48 -17.95
C PHE A 146 -12.73 -8.21 -18.37
N GLU A 147 -12.65 -9.26 -19.19
CA GLU A 147 -13.82 -10.03 -19.58
C GLU A 147 -14.44 -10.84 -18.42
N GLU A 148 -13.67 -11.09 -17.36
CA GLU A 148 -14.13 -11.84 -16.21
C GLU A 148 -14.99 -10.95 -15.28
N THR A 149 -16.13 -11.48 -14.85
CA THR A 149 -17.14 -10.74 -14.09
C THR A 149 -16.63 -10.25 -12.73
N SER A 150 -15.85 -11.07 -12.01
CA SER A 150 -15.22 -10.70 -10.74
C SER A 150 -14.26 -9.52 -10.90
N MET A 151 -13.50 -9.44 -12.00
CA MET A 151 -12.61 -8.30 -12.29
C MET A 151 -13.41 -7.02 -12.48
N LYS A 152 -14.53 -7.08 -13.23
CA LYS A 152 -15.47 -5.95 -13.38
C LYS A 152 -16.07 -5.52 -12.05
N ILE A 153 -16.45 -6.47 -11.20
CA ILE A 153 -16.98 -6.21 -9.85
C ILE A 153 -15.95 -5.47 -9.01
N VAL A 154 -14.71 -5.98 -8.91
CA VAL A 154 -13.65 -5.34 -8.10
C VAL A 154 -13.32 -3.94 -8.61
N ALA A 155 -13.21 -3.76 -9.93
CA ALA A 155 -13.00 -2.43 -10.52
C ALA A 155 -14.14 -1.46 -10.16
N SER A 156 -15.39 -1.91 -10.27
CA SER A 156 -16.56 -1.09 -9.94
C SER A 156 -16.64 -0.76 -8.45
N CYS A 157 -16.43 -1.75 -7.57
CA CYS A 157 -16.39 -1.56 -6.13
C CYS A 157 -15.27 -0.60 -5.71
N SER A 158 -14.12 -0.64 -6.39
CA SER A 158 -13.00 0.27 -6.11
C SER A 158 -13.36 1.72 -6.43
N ILE A 159 -14.11 1.98 -7.52
CA ILE A 159 -14.61 3.32 -7.85
C ILE A 159 -15.59 3.82 -6.77
N VAL A 160 -16.53 2.96 -6.33
CA VAL A 160 -17.48 3.32 -5.27
C VAL A 160 -16.75 3.61 -3.95
N ALA A 161 -15.78 2.76 -3.57
CA ALA A 161 -14.98 2.95 -2.37
C ALA A 161 -14.15 4.25 -2.44
N PHE A 162 -13.62 4.60 -3.61
CA PHE A 162 -12.93 5.87 -3.84
C PHE A 162 -13.83 7.08 -3.59
N VAL A 163 -15.03 7.10 -4.18
CA VAL A 163 -15.99 8.20 -3.96
C VAL A 163 -16.40 8.29 -2.48
N ALA A 164 -16.69 7.15 -1.84
CA ALA A 164 -17.03 7.11 -0.42
C ALA A 164 -15.90 7.63 0.46
N LEU A 165 -14.65 7.27 0.17
CA LEU A 165 -13.47 7.73 0.89
C LEU A 165 -13.25 9.24 0.71
N LEU A 166 -13.45 9.79 -0.49
CA LEU A 166 -13.36 11.24 -0.72
C LEU A 166 -14.38 12.01 0.13
N ILE A 167 -15.62 11.53 0.17
CA ILE A 167 -16.68 12.13 0.98
C ILE A 167 -16.31 12.04 2.47
N ALA A 168 -15.82 10.89 2.93
CA ALA A 168 -15.40 10.69 4.31
C ALA A 168 -14.26 11.64 4.69
N ILE A 169 -13.19 11.72 3.88
CA ILE A 169 -12.05 12.64 4.06
C ILE A 169 -12.56 14.09 4.17
N ARG A 170 -13.50 14.48 3.30
CA ARG A 170 -14.06 15.84 3.32
C ARG A 170 -14.87 16.13 4.59
N ILE A 171 -15.62 15.16 5.10
CA ILE A 171 -16.43 15.34 6.31
C ILE A 171 -15.55 15.37 7.56
N THR A 172 -14.51 14.52 7.63
CA THR A 172 -13.72 14.35 8.85
C THR A 172 -12.58 15.35 9.02
N LEU A 173 -11.89 15.72 7.94
CA LEU A 173 -10.76 16.66 8.01
C LEU A 173 -11.18 18.13 7.98
N GLY A 174 -12.48 18.42 7.80
CA GLY A 174 -13.01 19.79 7.86
C GLY A 174 -12.52 20.69 6.72
N ARG A 175 -12.95 21.96 6.76
CA ARG A 175 -12.37 23.06 5.96
C ARG A 175 -11.58 23.90 6.94
N GLU A 176 -10.25 23.89 6.86
CA GLU A 176 -9.45 24.73 7.76
C GLU A 176 -9.58 26.21 7.38
N SER A 177 -9.76 26.52 6.10
CA SER A 177 -9.82 27.90 5.58
C SER A 177 -11.00 28.12 4.62
N PRO A 178 -12.25 28.17 5.12
CA PRO A 178 -13.41 28.39 4.26
C PRO A 178 -13.33 29.78 3.59
N GLY A 179 -13.38 29.82 2.26
CA GLY A 179 -13.40 31.05 1.47
C GLY A 179 -12.08 31.43 0.81
N ASP A 180 -10.98 30.73 1.11
CA ASP A 180 -9.74 30.82 0.32
C ASP A 180 -9.72 29.73 -0.76
N LEU A 181 -9.99 30.14 -2.01
CA LEU A 181 -10.06 29.23 -3.15
C LEU A 181 -8.75 28.46 -3.38
N ALA A 182 -7.60 29.08 -3.15
CA ALA A 182 -6.30 28.44 -3.42
C ALA A 182 -6.04 27.31 -2.42
N THR A 183 -6.25 27.59 -1.13
CA THR A 183 -6.10 26.59 -0.06
C THR A 183 -7.11 25.46 -0.22
N GLU A 184 -8.37 25.76 -0.51
CA GLU A 184 -9.39 24.73 -0.75
C GLU A 184 -9.06 23.84 -1.97
N CYS A 185 -8.54 24.42 -3.05
CA CYS A 185 -8.11 23.65 -4.22
C CYS A 185 -6.96 22.69 -3.87
N LEU A 186 -5.99 23.15 -3.07
CA LEU A 186 -4.88 22.32 -2.60
C LEU A 186 -5.36 21.20 -1.68
N GLU A 187 -6.25 21.48 -0.73
CA GLU A 187 -6.87 20.47 0.14
C GLU A 187 -7.59 19.39 -0.67
N TRP A 188 -8.37 19.78 -1.69
CA TRP A 188 -9.07 18.83 -2.56
C TRP A 188 -8.10 17.99 -3.39
N PHE A 189 -7.09 18.61 -3.97
CA PHE A 189 -6.08 17.89 -4.74
C PHE A 189 -5.34 16.87 -3.86
N ALA A 190 -4.92 17.28 -2.66
CA ALA A 190 -4.32 16.42 -1.64
C ALA A 190 -5.26 15.26 -1.25
N GLY A 191 -6.54 15.55 -0.98
CA GLY A 191 -7.53 14.53 -0.63
C GLY A 191 -7.79 13.53 -1.75
N VAL A 192 -7.89 14.00 -3.00
CA VAL A 192 -8.01 13.15 -4.19
C VAL A 192 -6.81 12.24 -4.33
N LEU A 193 -5.62 12.80 -4.21
CA LEU A 193 -4.38 12.06 -4.34
C LEU A 193 -4.23 11.00 -3.24
N GLY A 194 -4.53 11.37 -1.99
CA GLY A 194 -4.53 10.46 -0.85
C GLY A 194 -5.54 9.32 -1.02
N ALA A 195 -6.75 9.62 -1.50
CA ALA A 195 -7.75 8.59 -1.76
C ALA A 195 -7.35 7.65 -2.90
N ILE A 196 -6.73 8.16 -3.98
CA ILE A 196 -6.17 7.32 -5.05
C ILE A 196 -5.08 6.42 -4.47
N CYS A 197 -4.14 6.96 -3.67
CA CYS A 197 -3.11 6.16 -3.00
C CYS A 197 -3.76 5.01 -2.21
N ILE A 198 -4.68 5.32 -1.29
CA ILE A 198 -5.29 4.31 -0.41
C ILE A 198 -6.03 3.22 -1.21
N ILE A 199 -6.93 3.65 -2.10
CA ILE A 199 -7.79 2.72 -2.82
C ILE A 199 -7.02 1.91 -3.85
N SER A 200 -6.00 2.48 -4.49
CA SER A 200 -5.23 1.76 -5.49
C SER A 200 -4.49 0.54 -4.91
N TYR A 201 -3.87 0.65 -3.73
CA TYR A 201 -3.25 -0.51 -3.08
C TYR A 201 -4.28 -1.58 -2.68
N ILE A 202 -5.42 -1.15 -2.13
CA ILE A 202 -6.53 -2.05 -1.76
C ILE A 202 -7.08 -2.78 -2.99
N ALA A 203 -7.35 -2.05 -4.07
CA ALA A 203 -7.84 -2.59 -5.32
C ALA A 203 -6.84 -3.57 -5.94
N CYS A 204 -5.54 -3.22 -5.89
CA CYS A 204 -4.45 -4.05 -6.39
C CYS A 204 -4.47 -5.45 -5.77
N ASP A 205 -4.69 -5.58 -4.47
CA ASP A 205 -4.74 -6.89 -3.82
C ASP A 205 -5.86 -7.77 -4.36
N TRP A 206 -7.06 -7.21 -4.52
CA TRP A 206 -8.20 -7.96 -5.04
C TRP A 206 -8.04 -8.31 -6.52
N ILE A 207 -7.50 -7.39 -7.33
CA ILE A 207 -7.18 -7.62 -8.74
C ILE A 207 -6.19 -8.76 -8.89
N LEU A 208 -5.10 -8.74 -8.11
CA LEU A 208 -4.11 -9.82 -8.10
C LEU A 208 -4.70 -11.14 -7.56
N GLY A 209 -5.59 -11.07 -6.57
CA GLY A 209 -6.31 -12.24 -6.04
C GLY A 209 -7.18 -12.91 -7.10
N ILE A 210 -7.88 -12.13 -7.93
CA ILE A 210 -8.65 -12.64 -9.08
C ILE A 210 -7.72 -13.20 -10.15
N ALA A 211 -6.67 -12.45 -10.50
CA ALA A 211 -5.67 -12.89 -11.49
C ALA A 211 -5.04 -14.24 -11.12
N ALA A 212 -4.75 -14.45 -9.84
CA ALA A 212 -4.20 -15.71 -9.32
C ALA A 212 -5.26 -16.80 -9.11
N ASN A 213 -6.56 -16.48 -9.23
CA ASN A 213 -7.66 -17.33 -8.77
C ASN A 213 -7.48 -17.81 -7.32
N ASN A 214 -7.04 -16.88 -6.47
CA ASN A 214 -6.79 -17.10 -5.05
C ASN A 214 -7.16 -15.83 -4.28
N LEU A 215 -8.44 -15.66 -4.00
CA LEU A 215 -8.97 -14.49 -3.31
C LEU A 215 -8.49 -14.40 -1.85
N SER A 216 -8.15 -15.52 -1.22
CA SER A 216 -7.59 -15.50 0.14
C SER A 216 -6.21 -14.82 0.16
N GLY A 217 -5.44 -14.97 -0.91
CA GLY A 217 -4.04 -14.57 -0.97
C GLY A 217 -3.10 -15.48 -0.18
N ALA A 218 -3.59 -16.58 0.40
CA ALA A 218 -2.75 -17.52 1.11
C ALA A 218 -1.87 -18.30 0.12
N PRO A 219 -0.56 -18.48 0.39
CA PRO A 219 0.33 -19.20 -0.51
C PRO A 219 -0.17 -20.64 -0.70
N ALA A 220 -0.53 -20.99 -1.93
CA ALA A 220 -1.02 -22.31 -2.30
C ALA A 220 0.14 -23.11 -2.92
N GLY A 221 1.03 -23.64 -2.08
CA GLY A 221 2.18 -24.41 -2.53
C GLY A 221 3.07 -24.88 -1.38
N ARG A 222 3.93 -25.86 -1.63
CA ARG A 222 4.95 -26.33 -0.67
C ARG A 222 6.29 -25.63 -0.82
N ASP A 223 6.38 -24.60 -1.65
CA ASP A 223 7.61 -23.84 -1.82
C ASP A 223 7.88 -22.98 -0.59
N ILE A 224 8.80 -23.46 0.24
CA ILE A 224 9.21 -22.80 1.49
C ILE A 224 9.80 -21.42 1.18
N GLU A 225 10.49 -21.25 0.06
CA GLU A 225 11.09 -19.96 -0.31
C GLU A 225 10.00 -18.91 -0.54
N PHE A 226 8.94 -19.26 -1.27
CA PHE A 226 7.79 -18.40 -1.50
C PHE A 226 7.11 -18.00 -0.18
N ILE A 227 6.89 -18.96 0.72
CA ILE A 227 6.27 -18.71 2.03
C ILE A 227 7.15 -17.78 2.88
N LEU A 228 8.47 -17.98 2.87
CA LEU A 228 9.40 -17.11 3.60
C LEU A 228 9.35 -15.68 3.06
N VAL A 229 9.44 -15.49 1.75
CA VAL A 229 9.35 -14.16 1.12
C VAL A 229 8.04 -13.46 1.49
N TYR A 230 6.94 -14.20 1.42
CA TYR A 230 5.61 -13.73 1.80
C TYR A 230 5.55 -13.27 3.25
N CYS A 231 6.03 -14.10 4.19
CA CYS A 231 6.06 -13.79 5.62
C CYS A 231 6.98 -12.62 5.94
N PHE A 232 8.19 -12.60 5.36
CA PHE A 232 9.16 -11.51 5.57
C PHE A 232 8.61 -10.18 5.09
N TYR A 233 8.00 -10.13 3.89
CA TYR A 233 7.37 -8.90 3.41
C TYR A 233 6.23 -8.45 4.32
N SER A 234 5.37 -9.39 4.75
CA SER A 234 4.23 -9.10 5.64
C SER A 234 4.70 -8.48 6.97
N ILE A 235 5.69 -9.11 7.61
CA ILE A 235 6.28 -8.61 8.86
C ILE A 235 6.92 -7.24 8.63
N SER A 236 7.69 -7.09 7.54
CA SER A 236 8.40 -5.84 7.23
C SER A 236 7.46 -4.66 6.96
N THR A 237 6.32 -4.93 6.32
CA THR A 237 5.28 -3.92 6.04
C THR A 237 4.54 -3.53 7.31
N LEU A 238 4.32 -4.49 8.22
CA LEU A 238 3.58 -4.28 9.47
C LEU A 238 4.44 -3.88 10.65
N ILE A 239 5.76 -3.80 10.49
CA ILE A 239 6.69 -3.59 11.61
C ILE A 239 6.44 -2.26 12.34
N SER A 240 5.89 -1.25 11.63
CA SER A 240 5.53 0.05 12.21
C SER A 240 4.39 -0.04 13.22
N LEU A 241 3.59 -1.12 13.22
CA LEU A 241 2.62 -1.39 14.29
C LEU A 241 3.29 -1.59 15.64
N GLY A 242 4.54 -2.06 15.64
CA GLY A 242 5.34 -2.27 16.85
C GLY A 242 5.91 -1.00 17.47
N ASN A 243 5.70 0.17 16.86
CA ASN A 243 6.17 1.44 17.41
C ASN A 243 5.56 1.69 18.80
N ALA A 244 6.41 2.02 19.77
CA ALA A 244 6.02 2.25 21.18
C ALA A 244 6.76 3.42 21.83
#